data_AF-A0A538DFX9-F1
#
_entry.id   AF-A0A538DFX9-F1
#
_cell.length_a   1.000
_cell.length_b   1.000
_cell.length_c   1.000
_cell.angle_alpha   90.00
_cell.angle_beta   90.00
_cell.angle_gamma   90.00
#
_symmetry.space_group_name_H-M   'P 1'
#
loop_
_entity.id
_entity.type
_entity.pdbx_description
1 polymer ?
#
loop_
_entity_poly.entity_id
_entity_poly.type
_entity_poly.pdbx_seq_one_letter_code
_entity_poly.pdbx_strand_id
1 'polypeptide(L)'
;PARFAGDAIYEAVDAGIETVICVAEGLPAHEMLRVYNYTRPKGITMLGPNCPGVLSPGKANVGIIPAEVLAEGRIGLVSRSGTLTYQIGYELAQRGLGNSTIVGIGGDPVVGSSFTDVLGKFESDDETDVVVMVGEIGGDEEEKAARYVEAEMSKPVVAYVAGFTAPPGKTMGHAGAIITGSAGTAQAKKEALEAAGIRVGTTPTEVAELAAETAGARA
;
A
#
# COMPACT_ATOMS: atom_id res chain seq x y z
N PRO A 1 -19.83 9.46 -3.02
CA PRO A 1 -20.41 8.18 -3.51
C PRO A 1 -19.73 7.73 -4.80
N ALA A 2 -19.60 6.42 -5.06
CA ALA A 2 -18.85 5.88 -6.20
C ALA A 2 -19.27 6.49 -7.55
N ARG A 3 -20.57 6.60 -7.80
CA ARG A 3 -21.13 7.13 -9.06
C ARG A 3 -20.76 8.59 -9.38
N PHE A 4 -20.22 9.34 -8.43
CA PHE A 4 -19.82 10.74 -8.59
C PHE A 4 -18.32 10.94 -8.38
N ALA A 5 -17.57 9.88 -8.09
CA ALA A 5 -16.18 9.99 -7.68
C ALA A 5 -15.27 10.39 -8.85
N GLY A 6 -15.52 9.87 -10.06
CA GLY A 6 -14.76 10.23 -11.27
C GLY A 6 -14.83 11.74 -11.54
N ASP A 7 -16.04 12.30 -11.63
CA ASP A 7 -16.25 13.74 -11.85
C ASP A 7 -15.57 14.60 -10.79
N ALA A 8 -15.69 14.23 -9.51
CA ALA A 8 -15.03 14.94 -8.42
C ALA A 8 -13.50 14.89 -8.50
N ILE A 9 -12.92 13.77 -8.99
CA ILE A 9 -11.47 13.66 -9.21
C ILE A 9 -11.05 14.57 -10.36
N TYR A 10 -11.77 14.58 -11.48
CA TYR A 10 -11.47 15.49 -12.60
C TYR A 10 -11.54 16.95 -12.16
N GLU A 11 -12.60 17.34 -11.45
CA GLU A 11 -12.77 18.68 -10.91
C GLU A 11 -11.61 19.11 -10.01
N ALA A 12 -11.20 18.24 -9.07
CA ALA A 12 -10.08 18.53 -8.17
C ALA A 12 -8.76 18.75 -8.94
N VAL A 13 -8.49 17.88 -9.91
CA VAL A 13 -7.27 17.99 -10.73
C VAL A 13 -7.28 19.25 -11.60
N ASP A 14 -8.42 19.61 -12.18
CA ASP A 14 -8.58 20.81 -13.01
C ASP A 14 -8.49 22.09 -12.18
N ALA A 15 -8.85 22.02 -10.89
CA ALA A 15 -8.66 23.08 -9.93
C ALA A 15 -7.19 23.24 -9.46
N GLY A 16 -6.28 22.37 -9.91
CA GLY A 16 -4.85 22.42 -9.59
C GLY A 16 -4.45 21.65 -8.33
N ILE A 17 -5.29 20.72 -7.84
CA ILE A 17 -4.93 19.85 -6.72
C ILE A 17 -3.99 18.73 -7.23
N GLU A 18 -2.77 18.70 -6.70
CA GLU A 18 -1.73 17.77 -7.14
C GLU A 18 -1.75 16.40 -6.42
N THR A 19 -2.44 16.32 -5.28
CA THR A 19 -2.63 15.08 -4.52
C THR A 19 -4.12 14.83 -4.27
N VAL A 20 -4.65 13.76 -4.81
CA VAL A 20 -6.06 13.40 -4.71
C VAL A 20 -6.21 12.03 -4.07
N ILE A 21 -7.13 11.92 -3.10
CA ILE A 21 -7.34 10.69 -2.33
C ILE A 21 -8.81 10.32 -2.44
N CYS A 22 -9.08 9.17 -3.06
CA CYS A 22 -10.45 8.67 -3.22
C CYS A 22 -10.70 7.50 -2.25
N VAL A 23 -11.41 7.79 -1.16
CA VAL A 23 -11.81 6.77 -0.17
C VAL A 23 -12.95 5.88 -0.70
N ALA A 24 -13.76 6.38 -1.62
CA ALA A 24 -14.97 5.69 -2.08
C ALA A 24 -14.64 4.31 -2.70
N GLU A 25 -15.37 3.30 -2.29
CA GLU A 25 -15.35 1.95 -2.88
C GLU A 25 -16.45 1.79 -3.93
N GLY A 26 -16.21 0.92 -4.92
CA GLY A 26 -17.21 0.53 -5.92
C GLY A 26 -17.22 1.39 -7.18
N LEU A 27 -16.12 2.09 -7.47
CA LEU A 27 -15.96 2.75 -8.76
C LEU A 27 -15.83 1.67 -9.86
N PRO A 28 -16.56 1.79 -10.98
CA PRO A 28 -16.37 0.88 -12.10
C PRO A 28 -14.92 0.94 -12.63
N ALA A 29 -14.30 -0.22 -12.85
CA ALA A 29 -12.90 -0.29 -13.31
C ALA A 29 -12.65 0.51 -14.60
N HIS A 30 -13.61 0.53 -15.54
CA HIS A 30 -13.50 1.32 -16.77
C HIS A 30 -13.47 2.84 -16.52
N GLU A 31 -14.14 3.31 -15.48
CA GLU A 31 -14.09 4.73 -15.10
C GLU A 31 -12.76 5.03 -14.44
N MET A 32 -12.25 4.13 -13.59
CA MET A 32 -10.94 4.32 -12.98
C MET A 32 -9.79 4.26 -14.01
N LEU A 33 -9.93 3.50 -15.10
CA LEU A 33 -8.99 3.55 -16.23
C LEU A 33 -8.97 4.92 -16.92
N ARG A 34 -10.12 5.60 -17.04
CA ARG A 34 -10.19 6.97 -17.58
C ARG A 34 -9.51 7.95 -16.63
N VAL A 35 -9.82 7.85 -15.34
CA VAL A 35 -9.18 8.65 -14.29
C VAL A 35 -7.67 8.46 -14.32
N TYR A 36 -7.18 7.22 -14.32
CA TYR A 36 -5.75 6.90 -14.36
C TYR A 36 -5.05 7.55 -15.56
N ASN A 37 -5.61 7.40 -16.76
CA ASN A 37 -5.04 8.00 -17.97
C ASN A 37 -5.12 9.53 -17.97
N TYR A 38 -6.06 10.11 -17.22
CA TYR A 38 -6.18 11.56 -17.05
C TYR A 38 -5.14 12.13 -16.09
N THR A 39 -4.92 11.45 -14.96
CA THR A 39 -4.10 11.93 -13.84
C THR A 39 -2.61 11.66 -14.03
N ARG A 40 -2.24 10.47 -14.55
CA ARG A 40 -0.84 10.04 -14.71
C ARG A 40 0.03 11.02 -15.51
N PRO A 41 -0.35 11.47 -16.73
CA PRO A 41 0.49 12.39 -17.50
C PRO A 41 0.58 13.79 -16.90
N LYS A 42 -0.29 14.15 -15.95
CA LYS A 42 -0.26 15.42 -15.21
C LYS A 42 0.57 15.37 -13.94
N GLY A 43 1.16 14.22 -13.61
CA GLY A 43 1.98 14.05 -12.40
C GLY A 43 1.19 14.06 -11.09
N ILE A 44 -0.12 13.85 -11.15
CA ILE A 44 -0.99 13.84 -9.96
C ILE A 44 -0.68 12.60 -9.11
N THR A 45 -0.44 12.82 -7.81
CA THR A 45 -0.40 11.72 -6.83
C THR A 45 -1.83 11.32 -6.49
N MET A 46 -2.27 10.15 -6.96
CA MET A 46 -3.64 9.66 -6.76
C MET A 46 -3.64 8.42 -5.87
N LEU A 47 -4.28 8.47 -4.71
CA LEU A 47 -4.51 7.29 -3.85
C LEU A 47 -5.94 6.78 -3.97
N GLY A 48 -6.10 5.47 -3.95
CA GLY A 48 -7.37 4.81 -4.17
C GLY A 48 -7.74 4.64 -5.64
N PRO A 49 -9.01 4.34 -5.96
CA PRO A 49 -10.16 4.30 -5.07
C PRO A 49 -10.10 3.15 -4.06
N ASN A 50 -11.12 3.04 -3.22
CA ASN A 50 -11.23 1.96 -2.23
C ASN A 50 -10.00 1.87 -1.32
N CYS A 51 -9.60 3.01 -0.75
CA CYS A 51 -8.43 3.10 0.11
C CYS A 51 -8.77 3.79 1.44
N PRO A 52 -8.03 3.49 2.51
CA PRO A 52 -8.18 4.20 3.76
C PRO A 52 -7.60 5.62 3.73
N GLY A 53 -6.82 5.97 2.71
CA GLY A 53 -6.15 7.26 2.56
C GLY A 53 -4.69 7.25 3.03
N VAL A 54 -4.23 8.40 3.54
CA VAL A 54 -2.84 8.58 4.03
C VAL A 54 -2.83 9.24 5.40
N LEU A 55 -1.89 8.81 6.24
CA LEU A 55 -1.65 9.37 7.56
C LEU A 55 -0.15 9.48 7.80
N SER A 56 0.31 10.67 8.15
CA SER A 56 1.60 10.88 8.80
C SER A 56 1.30 11.25 10.26
N PRO A 57 1.54 10.34 11.24
CA PRO A 57 1.19 10.57 12.64
C PRO A 57 1.77 11.88 13.17
N GLY A 58 0.97 12.62 13.95
CA GLY A 58 1.36 13.94 14.47
C GLY A 58 1.35 15.10 13.45
N LYS A 59 1.17 14.81 12.16
CA LYS A 59 1.25 15.82 11.09
C LYS A 59 -0.08 16.02 10.35
N ALA A 60 -0.55 15.00 9.65
CA ALA A 60 -1.76 15.10 8.83
C ALA A 60 -2.42 13.74 8.61
N ASN A 61 -3.75 13.73 8.59
CA ASN A 61 -4.58 12.57 8.26
C ASN A 61 -5.58 12.96 7.17
N VAL A 62 -5.47 12.33 6.00
CA VAL A 62 -6.41 12.53 4.90
C VAL A 62 -6.99 11.18 4.51
N GLY A 63 -8.09 10.82 5.16
CA GLY A 63 -8.74 9.53 4.98
C GLY A 63 -9.52 9.10 6.21
N ILE A 64 -9.56 7.78 6.43
CA ILE A 64 -10.29 7.11 7.51
C ILE A 64 -9.36 6.25 8.39
N ILE A 65 -8.06 6.55 8.38
CA ILE A 65 -7.07 5.87 9.22
C ILE A 65 -7.24 6.37 10.67
N PRO A 66 -7.35 5.49 11.68
CA PRO A 66 -7.52 5.90 13.08
C PRO A 66 -6.19 6.42 13.65
N ALA A 67 -6.01 7.74 13.68
CA ALA A 67 -4.74 8.36 14.08
C ALA A 67 -4.40 8.14 15.57
N GLU A 68 -5.41 8.03 16.42
CA GLU A 68 -5.31 7.91 17.88
C GLU A 68 -4.63 6.63 18.38
N VAL A 69 -4.53 5.60 17.54
CA VAL A 69 -3.84 4.33 17.87
C VAL A 69 -2.44 4.24 17.24
N LEU A 70 -2.01 5.28 16.53
CA LEU A 70 -0.77 5.30 15.77
C LEU A 70 0.19 6.34 16.36
N ALA A 71 1.48 6.12 16.20
CA ALA A 71 2.53 6.97 16.76
C ALA A 71 3.54 7.37 15.69
N GLU A 72 4.11 8.56 15.84
CA GLU A 72 5.22 9.02 14.99
C GLU A 72 6.43 8.08 15.16
N GLY A 73 7.15 7.87 14.06
CA GLY A 73 8.26 6.93 14.01
C GLY A 73 8.94 6.93 12.66
N ARG A 74 9.76 5.90 12.40
CA ARG A 74 10.64 5.85 11.22
C ARG A 74 10.33 4.72 10.24
N ILE A 75 9.16 4.10 10.38
CA ILE A 75 8.70 3.01 9.51
C ILE A 75 7.67 3.53 8.52
N GLY A 76 8.02 3.51 7.23
CA GLY A 76 7.08 3.73 6.15
C GLY A 76 6.18 2.52 5.98
N LEU A 77 4.89 2.71 5.74
CA LEU A 77 3.94 1.61 5.54
C LEU A 77 3.10 1.85 4.29
N VAL A 78 3.12 0.93 3.33
CA VAL A 78 2.23 0.95 2.14
C VAL A 78 1.39 -0.31 2.06
N SER A 79 0.10 -0.18 1.73
CA SER A 79 -0.83 -1.30 1.76
C SER A 79 -2.02 -1.17 0.82
N ARG A 80 -2.52 -2.32 0.34
CA ARG A 80 -3.82 -2.42 -0.35
C ARG A 80 -5.00 -2.54 0.61
N SER A 81 -4.78 -3.01 1.84
CA SER A 81 -5.83 -3.29 2.82
C SER A 81 -5.94 -2.23 3.91
N GLY A 82 -7.16 -1.82 4.26
CA GLY A 82 -7.40 -0.87 5.35
C GLY A 82 -7.03 -1.43 6.73
N THR A 83 -7.79 -2.38 7.26
CA THR A 83 -7.64 -2.82 8.66
C THR A 83 -6.33 -3.51 8.98
N LEU A 84 -5.74 -4.26 8.04
CA LEU A 84 -4.41 -4.85 8.21
C LEU A 84 -3.32 -3.78 8.36
N THR A 85 -3.47 -2.65 7.64
CA THR A 85 -2.58 -1.50 7.80
C THR A 85 -2.61 -0.95 9.22
N TYR A 86 -3.82 -0.81 9.79
CA TYR A 86 -3.97 -0.23 11.11
C TYR A 86 -3.39 -1.16 12.17
N GLN A 87 -3.60 -2.47 12.02
CA GLN A 87 -3.03 -3.46 12.94
C GLN A 87 -1.51 -3.41 12.91
N ILE A 88 -0.87 -3.46 11.73
CA ILE A 88 0.58 -3.44 11.65
C ILE A 88 1.14 -2.11 12.16
N GLY A 89 0.55 -0.98 11.77
CA GLY A 89 0.95 0.35 12.28
C GLY A 89 0.84 0.43 13.81
N TYR A 90 -0.25 -0.10 14.38
CA TYR A 90 -0.44 -0.17 15.83
C TYR A 90 0.63 -1.04 16.49
N GLU A 91 0.93 -2.23 15.96
CA GLU A 91 1.94 -3.12 16.51
C GLU A 91 3.36 -2.52 16.44
N LEU A 92 3.68 -1.76 15.38
CA LEU A 92 4.92 -0.99 15.28
C LEU A 92 4.98 0.12 16.35
N ALA A 93 3.87 0.84 16.58
CA ALA A 93 3.78 1.85 17.62
C ALA A 93 3.97 1.26 19.03
N GLN A 94 3.35 0.11 19.32
CA GLN A 94 3.53 -0.60 20.61
C GLN A 94 4.96 -1.07 20.84
N ARG A 95 5.75 -1.26 19.77
CA ARG A 95 7.18 -1.60 19.83
C ARG A 95 8.10 -0.38 19.91
N GLY A 96 7.55 0.83 19.95
CA GLY A 96 8.32 2.08 20.00
C GLY A 96 8.97 2.47 18.67
N LEU A 97 8.59 1.81 17.55
CA LEU A 97 9.11 2.12 16.22
C LEU A 97 8.30 3.22 15.54
N GLY A 98 6.97 3.19 15.72
CA GLY A 98 6.00 4.10 15.10
C GLY A 98 6.03 4.09 13.57
N ASN A 99 5.42 5.10 12.96
CA ASN A 99 5.36 5.26 11.52
C ASN A 99 5.76 6.67 11.07
N SER A 100 6.50 6.75 9.97
CA SER A 100 6.78 8.02 9.29
C SER A 100 5.53 8.46 8.53
N THR A 101 5.09 7.63 7.58
CA THR A 101 3.82 7.78 6.85
C THR A 101 3.23 6.41 6.54
N ILE A 102 1.90 6.33 6.61
CA ILE A 102 1.07 5.18 6.29
C ILE A 102 0.22 5.51 5.07
N VAL A 103 0.35 4.71 4.02
CA VAL A 103 -0.28 4.92 2.71
C VAL A 103 -1.15 3.73 2.33
N GLY A 104 -2.46 3.94 2.26
CA GLY A 104 -3.38 3.00 1.62
C GLY A 104 -3.49 3.30 0.12
N ILE A 105 -2.99 2.41 -0.74
CA ILE A 105 -3.08 2.58 -2.20
C ILE A 105 -4.45 2.14 -2.76
N GLY A 106 -5.11 1.21 -2.08
CA GLY A 106 -6.47 0.75 -2.38
C GLY A 106 -6.57 -0.70 -2.84
N GLY A 107 -7.76 -1.29 -2.67
CA GLY A 107 -8.06 -2.69 -2.98
C GLY A 107 -8.64 -2.93 -4.38
N ASP A 108 -8.93 -1.88 -5.14
CA ASP A 108 -9.53 -2.01 -6.46
C ASP A 108 -8.51 -2.53 -7.51
N PRO A 109 -8.97 -3.15 -8.62
CA PRO A 109 -8.07 -3.68 -9.66
C PRO A 109 -7.26 -2.62 -10.41
N VAL A 110 -7.74 -1.38 -10.41
CA VAL A 110 -7.07 -0.22 -10.99
C VAL A 110 -7.02 0.84 -9.91
N VAL A 111 -5.82 1.19 -9.47
CA VAL A 111 -5.55 2.23 -8.46
C VAL A 111 -4.75 3.36 -9.08
N GLY A 112 -4.78 4.54 -8.46
CA GLY A 112 -4.04 5.71 -8.95
C GLY A 112 -2.53 5.57 -8.82
N SER A 113 -2.05 5.05 -7.68
CA SER A 113 -0.63 4.83 -7.38
C SER A 113 -0.38 3.36 -7.07
N SER A 114 0.71 2.81 -7.60
CA SER A 114 1.16 1.45 -7.34
C SER A 114 2.04 1.37 -6.09
N PHE A 115 2.45 0.15 -5.71
CA PHE A 115 3.50 -0.04 -4.71
C PHE A 115 4.79 0.67 -5.10
N THR A 116 5.23 0.56 -6.36
CA THR A 116 6.49 1.17 -6.82
C THR A 116 6.47 2.70 -6.72
N ASP A 117 5.32 3.32 -7.00
CA ASP A 117 5.17 4.78 -6.89
C ASP A 117 5.37 5.26 -5.43
N VAL A 118 4.83 4.49 -4.46
CA VAL A 118 4.95 4.83 -3.03
C VAL A 118 6.31 4.43 -2.47
N LEU A 119 6.87 3.30 -2.89
CA LEU A 119 8.21 2.85 -2.51
C LEU A 119 9.29 3.86 -2.92
N GLY A 120 9.19 4.44 -4.13
CA GLY A 120 10.09 5.52 -4.55
C GLY A 120 9.99 6.79 -3.68
N LYS A 121 8.78 7.11 -3.19
CA LYS A 121 8.59 8.22 -2.24
C LYS A 121 9.24 7.91 -0.89
N PHE A 122 9.11 6.68 -0.38
CA PHE A 122 9.78 6.27 0.87
C PHE A 122 11.31 6.20 0.73
N GLU A 123 11.84 5.74 -0.40
CA GLU A 123 13.28 5.77 -0.68
C GLU A 123 13.82 7.21 -0.55
N SER A 124 13.07 8.19 -1.04
CA SER A 124 13.45 9.61 -1.02
C SER A 124 13.17 10.33 0.32
N ASP A 125 12.52 9.67 1.29
CA ASP A 125 12.07 10.30 2.54
C ASP A 125 13.05 10.06 3.70
N ASP A 126 13.77 11.11 4.13
CA ASP A 126 14.74 11.04 5.23
C ASP A 126 14.12 10.68 6.60
N GLU A 127 12.79 10.73 6.75
CA GLU A 127 12.10 10.29 7.96
C GLU A 127 11.79 8.78 7.96
N THR A 128 12.02 8.09 6.85
CA THR A 128 11.80 6.65 6.70
C THR A 128 13.12 5.88 6.64
N ASP A 129 13.30 4.92 7.55
CA ASP A 129 14.47 4.05 7.61
C ASP A 129 14.23 2.63 7.06
N VAL A 130 13.00 2.14 7.25
CA VAL A 130 12.54 0.81 6.85
C VAL A 130 11.13 0.94 6.30
N VAL A 131 10.79 0.15 5.28
CA VAL A 131 9.44 0.12 4.71
C VAL A 131 8.76 -1.22 4.98
N VAL A 132 7.50 -1.17 5.40
CA VAL A 132 6.61 -2.31 5.47
C VAL A 132 5.64 -2.26 4.29
N MET A 133 5.64 -3.31 3.47
CA MET A 133 4.73 -3.47 2.34
C MET A 133 3.67 -4.54 2.63
N VAL A 134 2.40 -4.20 2.50
CA VAL A 134 1.28 -5.12 2.79
C VAL A 134 0.51 -5.39 1.50
N GLY A 135 0.83 -6.52 0.88
CA GLY A 135 0.19 -7.04 -0.32
C GLY A 135 -0.97 -7.98 -0.05
N GLU A 136 -1.60 -8.43 -1.13
CA GLU A 136 -2.67 -9.43 -1.12
C GLU A 136 -2.65 -10.27 -2.40
N ILE A 137 -3.49 -11.31 -2.47
CA ILE A 137 -3.68 -12.08 -3.70
C ILE A 137 -4.19 -11.20 -4.86
N GLY A 138 -3.97 -11.67 -6.09
CA GLY A 138 -4.43 -11.04 -7.32
C GLY A 138 -3.43 -10.06 -7.92
N GLY A 139 -3.42 -9.99 -9.26
CA GLY A 139 -2.45 -9.19 -10.03
C GLY A 139 -0.99 -9.63 -9.83
N ASP A 140 -0.05 -8.79 -10.25
CA ASP A 140 1.40 -9.02 -10.22
C ASP A 140 2.18 -7.84 -9.60
N GLU A 141 1.49 -6.96 -8.87
CA GLU A 141 2.07 -5.71 -8.34
C GLU A 141 3.16 -5.95 -7.28
N GLU A 142 3.00 -6.95 -6.43
CA GLU A 142 4.00 -7.35 -5.44
C GLU A 142 5.27 -7.90 -6.13
N GLU A 143 5.12 -8.65 -7.23
CA GLU A 143 6.25 -9.14 -8.02
C GLU A 143 6.97 -8.01 -8.76
N LYS A 144 6.24 -6.98 -9.21
CA LYS A 144 6.83 -5.74 -9.75
C LYS A 144 7.55 -4.96 -8.66
N ALA A 145 6.96 -4.86 -7.47
CA ALA A 145 7.58 -4.22 -6.31
C ALA A 145 8.88 -4.93 -5.92
N ALA A 146 8.92 -6.27 -5.92
CA ALA A 146 10.14 -7.04 -5.67
C ALA A 146 11.29 -6.62 -6.60
N ARG A 147 11.02 -6.55 -7.92
CA ARG A 147 12.01 -6.10 -8.91
C ARG A 147 12.43 -4.65 -8.71
N TYR A 148 11.49 -3.78 -8.33
CA TYR A 148 11.78 -2.37 -8.06
C TYR A 148 12.67 -2.20 -6.83
N VAL A 149 12.39 -2.94 -5.74
CA VAL A 149 13.20 -2.90 -4.52
C VAL A 149 14.63 -3.36 -4.81
N GLU A 150 14.79 -4.46 -5.54
CA GLU A 150 16.11 -4.98 -5.93
C GLU A 150 16.92 -3.98 -6.77
N ALA A 151 16.26 -3.25 -7.68
CA ALA A 151 16.91 -2.35 -8.62
C ALA A 151 17.16 -0.94 -8.08
N GLU A 152 16.22 -0.39 -7.30
CA GLU A 152 16.12 1.06 -7.05
C GLU A 152 16.12 1.44 -5.57
N MET A 153 15.99 0.48 -4.63
CA MET A 153 15.89 0.80 -3.21
C MET A 153 17.14 0.44 -2.41
N SER A 154 17.57 1.39 -1.57
CA SER A 154 18.62 1.16 -0.56
C SER A 154 18.02 0.95 0.84
N LYS A 155 16.78 1.42 1.05
CA LYS A 155 16.04 1.17 2.29
C LYS A 155 15.44 -0.24 2.28
N PRO A 156 15.58 -0.99 3.38
CA PRO A 156 15.12 -2.36 3.46
C PRO A 156 13.61 -2.36 3.50
N VAL A 157 13.06 -3.37 2.86
CA VAL A 157 11.64 -3.63 2.81
C VAL A 157 11.38 -4.96 3.48
N VAL A 158 10.36 -5.00 4.35
CA VAL A 158 9.73 -6.23 4.85
C VAL A 158 8.30 -6.27 4.36
N ALA A 159 7.74 -7.46 4.17
CA ALA A 159 6.43 -7.59 3.57
C ALA A 159 5.48 -8.53 4.32
N TYR A 160 4.20 -8.28 4.11
CA TYR A 160 3.08 -9.19 4.41
C TYR A 160 2.36 -9.48 3.09
N VAL A 161 1.87 -10.72 2.91
CA VAL A 161 0.96 -11.05 1.80
C VAL A 161 -0.29 -11.73 2.36
N ALA A 162 -1.44 -11.11 2.19
CA ALA A 162 -2.72 -11.69 2.59
C ALA A 162 -3.17 -12.80 1.61
N GLY A 163 -3.92 -13.79 2.11
CA GLY A 163 -4.68 -14.72 1.27
C GLY A 163 -4.02 -16.07 0.96
N PHE A 164 -3.09 -16.56 1.80
CA PHE A 164 -2.49 -17.90 1.66
C PHE A 164 -3.50 -19.05 1.64
N THR A 165 -4.67 -18.88 2.26
CA THR A 165 -5.74 -19.89 2.33
C THR A 165 -6.90 -19.60 1.37
N ALA A 166 -6.76 -18.62 0.46
CA ALA A 166 -7.82 -18.22 -0.44
C ALA A 166 -8.07 -19.29 -1.51
N PRO A 167 -9.34 -19.69 -1.75
CA PRO A 167 -9.66 -20.63 -2.82
C PRO A 167 -9.52 -19.96 -4.21
N PRO A 168 -9.04 -20.69 -5.24
CA PRO A 168 -8.94 -20.16 -6.60
C PRO A 168 -10.29 -19.69 -7.18
N GLY A 169 -10.27 -18.65 -8.01
CA GLY A 169 -11.45 -18.17 -8.75
C GLY A 169 -12.52 -17.48 -7.89
N LYS A 170 -12.24 -17.18 -6.62
CA LYS A 170 -13.15 -16.46 -5.72
C LYS A 170 -12.59 -15.08 -5.38
N THR A 171 -13.42 -14.05 -5.50
CA THR A 171 -13.11 -12.70 -5.03
C THR A 171 -13.18 -12.65 -3.50
N MET A 172 -12.15 -12.10 -2.87
CA MET A 172 -12.01 -12.01 -1.42
C MET A 172 -12.20 -10.57 -0.93
N GLY A 173 -13.44 -10.11 -0.80
CA GLY A 173 -13.77 -8.76 -0.32
C GLY A 173 -13.40 -7.69 -1.34
N HIS A 174 -12.12 -7.31 -1.40
CA HIS A 174 -11.61 -6.37 -2.40
C HIS A 174 -11.79 -6.90 -3.81
N ALA A 175 -12.20 -6.02 -4.73
CA ALA A 175 -12.44 -6.38 -6.12
C ALA A 175 -11.16 -6.88 -6.83
N GLY A 176 -9.98 -6.40 -6.42
CA GLY A 176 -8.68 -6.86 -6.93
C GLY A 176 -8.19 -8.18 -6.35
N ALA A 177 -8.78 -8.67 -5.25
CA ALA A 177 -8.34 -9.87 -4.54
C ALA A 177 -8.94 -11.15 -5.14
N ILE A 178 -8.57 -11.46 -6.39
CA ILE A 178 -8.98 -12.68 -7.10
C ILE A 178 -7.77 -13.40 -7.72
N ILE A 179 -7.68 -14.72 -7.51
CA ILE A 179 -6.66 -15.56 -8.13
C ILE A 179 -7.16 -15.99 -9.51
N THR A 180 -6.42 -15.63 -10.58
CA THR A 180 -6.72 -16.02 -11.96
C THR A 180 -5.66 -17.00 -12.49
N GLY A 181 -6.05 -18.25 -12.69
CA GLY A 181 -5.12 -19.30 -13.13
C GLY A 181 -4.09 -19.63 -12.05
N SER A 182 -2.82 -19.77 -12.44
CA SER A 182 -1.69 -19.99 -11.52
C SER A 182 -1.00 -18.69 -11.05
N ALA A 183 -1.39 -17.53 -11.60
CA ALA A 183 -0.82 -16.23 -11.28
C ALA A 183 -1.61 -15.52 -10.17
N GLY A 184 -0.93 -14.69 -9.38
CA GLY A 184 -1.55 -13.89 -8.31
C GLY A 184 -1.82 -14.67 -7.01
N THR A 185 -1.21 -15.84 -6.81
CA THR A 185 -1.29 -16.54 -5.52
C THR A 185 -0.39 -15.88 -4.47
N ALA A 186 -0.78 -15.95 -3.19
CA ALA A 186 0.04 -15.41 -2.11
C ALA A 186 1.41 -16.11 -2.03
N GLN A 187 1.46 -17.40 -2.35
CA GLN A 187 2.69 -18.19 -2.38
C GLN A 187 3.66 -17.70 -3.46
N ALA A 188 3.19 -17.50 -4.69
CA ALA A 188 4.03 -16.99 -5.78
C ALA A 188 4.55 -15.57 -5.48
N LYS A 189 3.71 -14.71 -4.88
CA LYS A 189 4.12 -13.38 -4.44
C LYS A 189 5.19 -13.43 -3.37
N LYS A 190 5.01 -14.30 -2.36
CA LYS A 190 6.01 -14.53 -1.31
C LYS A 190 7.36 -14.95 -1.91
N GLU A 191 7.36 -15.94 -2.80
CA GLU A 191 8.58 -16.43 -3.45
C GLU A 191 9.30 -15.33 -4.24
N ALA A 192 8.56 -14.50 -4.99
CA ALA A 192 9.13 -13.38 -5.72
C ALA A 192 9.75 -12.32 -4.81
N LEU A 193 9.09 -12.00 -3.68
CA LEU A 193 9.59 -11.05 -2.70
C LEU A 193 10.84 -11.56 -1.99
N GLU A 194 10.83 -12.82 -1.54
CA GLU A 194 11.99 -13.44 -0.87
C GLU A 194 13.19 -13.57 -1.81
N ALA A 195 12.96 -13.82 -3.11
CA ALA A 195 14.02 -13.83 -4.12
C ALA A 195 14.70 -12.45 -4.28
N ALA A 196 13.98 -11.35 -4.03
CA ALA A 196 14.51 -9.99 -4.00
C ALA A 196 15.10 -9.58 -2.63
N GLY A 197 15.23 -10.53 -1.69
CA GLY A 197 15.76 -10.26 -0.35
C GLY A 197 14.76 -9.65 0.63
N ILE A 198 13.48 -9.55 0.26
CA ILE A 198 12.41 -9.01 1.12
C ILE A 198 11.91 -10.13 2.01
N ARG A 199 12.05 -9.98 3.34
CA ARG A 199 11.51 -10.95 4.30
C ARG A 199 9.99 -10.83 4.35
N VAL A 200 9.28 -11.96 4.20
CA VAL A 200 7.82 -11.99 4.17
C VAL A 200 7.27 -12.68 5.42
N GLY A 201 6.63 -11.92 6.31
CA GLY A 201 5.96 -12.47 7.48
C GLY A 201 4.60 -13.07 7.14
N THR A 202 4.20 -14.06 7.93
CA THR A 202 2.94 -14.81 7.79
C THR A 202 1.81 -14.25 8.66
N THR A 203 2.13 -13.38 9.62
CA THR A 203 1.18 -12.67 10.47
C THR A 203 1.55 -11.19 10.61
N PRO A 204 0.59 -10.30 10.91
CA PRO A 204 0.89 -8.90 11.22
C PRO A 204 1.97 -8.72 12.29
N THR A 205 1.92 -9.56 13.34
CA THR A 205 2.90 -9.56 14.43
C THR A 205 4.29 -9.95 13.99
N GLU A 206 4.40 -11.01 13.20
CA GLU A 206 5.69 -11.41 12.63
C GLU A 206 6.26 -10.29 11.76
N VAL A 207 5.46 -9.60 10.95
CA VAL A 207 5.95 -8.49 10.13
C VAL A 207 6.44 -7.31 10.97
N ALA A 208 5.76 -6.99 12.07
CA ALA A 208 6.24 -5.98 13.01
C ALA A 208 7.56 -6.40 13.70
N GLU A 209 7.77 -7.69 13.95
CA GLU A 209 9.04 -8.24 14.46
C GLU A 209 10.16 -8.13 13.43
N LEU A 210 9.89 -8.52 12.20
CA LEU A 210 10.82 -8.40 11.08
C LEU A 210 11.25 -6.94 10.88
N ALA A 211 10.30 -6.00 10.95
CA ALA A 211 10.60 -4.56 10.88
C ALA A 211 11.50 -4.11 12.03
N ALA A 212 11.22 -4.56 13.26
CA ALA A 212 12.02 -4.24 14.45
C ALA A 212 13.46 -4.75 14.34
N GLU A 213 13.64 -6.02 13.95
CA GLU A 213 14.96 -6.61 13.72
C GLU A 213 15.74 -5.85 12.64
N THR A 214 15.06 -5.48 11.56
CA THR A 214 15.65 -4.77 10.42
C THR A 214 16.08 -3.35 10.80
N ALA A 215 15.26 -2.64 11.58
CA ALA A 215 15.59 -1.31 12.11
C ALA A 215 16.76 -1.38 13.11
N GLY A 216 16.74 -2.37 14.01
CA GLY A 216 17.78 -2.55 15.03
C GLY A 216 19.15 -2.94 14.46
N ALA A 217 19.21 -3.63 13.32
CA ALA A 217 20.46 -3.96 12.64
C ALA A 217 21.17 -2.74 12.01
N ARG A 218 20.50 -1.58 11.95
CA ARG A 218 21.04 -0.33 11.38
C ARG A 218 21.43 0.72 12.41
N ALA A 219 21.04 0.55 13.68
CA ALA A 219 21.38 1.44 14.79
C ALA A 219 22.80 1.18 15.32
#